data_AF-A0A4Y1RJU9-F1
#
_entry.id   AF-A0A4Y1RJU9-F1
#
_cell.length_a   1.000
_cell.length_b   1.000
_cell.length_c   1.000
_cell.angle_alpha   90.00
_cell.angle_beta   90.00
_cell.angle_gamma   90.00
#
_symmetry.space_group_name_H-M   'P 1'
#
loop_
_entity.id
_entity.type
_entity.pdbx_description
1 polymer ?
#
loop_
_entity_poly.entity_id
_entity_poly.type
_entity_poly.pdbx_seq_one_letter_code
_entity_poly.pdbx_strand_id
1 'polypeptide(L)'
;MQKIVSPAQASFIPGRQIVDNIIVAQEVLHKFRNSKGKKGFIAWKIDLSKAYDRINWDFIYDVLWEIGIRGKLLVLIMQCIKSVRYQAILNGELTGRFSPNAGIRQGNPLSPYIFVLCMEKHSHIIIEHISSGTWKPVMVARNGPAISHLFFADDLILFREASIHQAKLMKHCLDLFCGASGQQVSFEKSRICCSPNTEPGITASIANICGSPLTDCLGNYLGVPLIQLELPRILTLGLLTKCSAD
;
A
#
# COMPACT_ATOMS: atom_id res chain seq x y z
N MET A 1 -7.59 14.40 8.76
CA MET A 1 -6.58 13.44 8.28
C MET A 1 -6.20 12.41 9.33
N GLN A 2 -5.58 12.76 10.47
CA GLN A 2 -5.14 11.76 11.47
C GLN A 2 -6.25 10.84 12.00
N LYS A 3 -7.49 11.33 12.15
CA LYS A 3 -8.66 10.52 12.59
C LYS A 3 -9.32 9.67 11.48
N ILE A 4 -8.95 9.91 10.21
CA ILE A 4 -9.63 9.33 9.04
C ILE A 4 -8.72 8.31 8.35
N VAL A 5 -7.41 8.38 8.60
CA VAL A 5 -6.39 7.61 7.89
C VAL A 5 -5.67 6.70 8.87
N SER A 6 -5.71 5.39 8.63
CA SER A 6 -5.07 4.33 9.43
C SER A 6 -3.61 4.65 9.75
N PRO A 7 -3.10 4.27 10.93
CA PRO A 7 -1.68 4.34 11.26
C PRO A 7 -0.74 3.69 10.23
N ALA A 8 -1.24 2.72 9.45
CA ALA A 8 -0.48 2.01 8.44
C ALA A 8 -0.17 2.84 7.17
N GLN A 9 -0.80 4.00 7.00
CA GLN A 9 -0.52 4.94 5.92
C GLN A 9 0.34 6.09 6.45
N ALA A 10 1.62 6.14 6.04
CA ALA A 10 2.56 7.13 6.57
C ALA A 10 2.75 8.36 5.67
N SER A 11 2.17 8.38 4.46
CA SER A 11 2.43 9.44 3.49
C SER A 11 1.58 10.69 3.71
N PHE A 12 2.21 11.87 3.58
CA PHE A 12 1.56 13.20 3.61
C PHE A 12 0.69 13.50 4.84
N ILE A 13 0.95 12.86 5.99
CA ILE A 13 0.23 13.09 7.25
C ILE A 13 1.18 13.70 8.27
N PRO A 14 0.88 14.88 8.83
CA PRO A 14 1.71 15.51 9.86
C PRO A 14 1.94 14.55 11.04
N GLY A 15 3.20 14.42 11.44
CA GLY A 15 3.62 13.57 12.57
C GLY A 15 3.95 12.11 12.22
N ARG A 16 3.72 11.67 10.97
CA ARG A 16 4.14 10.34 10.48
C ARG A 16 5.42 10.48 9.65
N GLN A 17 6.44 9.71 9.99
CA GLN A 17 7.74 9.77 9.30
C GLN A 17 7.91 8.59 8.36
N ILE A 18 8.51 8.85 7.19
CA ILE A 18 8.87 7.82 6.22
C ILE A 18 9.79 6.74 6.83
N VAL A 19 10.65 7.17 7.76
CA VAL A 19 11.61 6.34 8.48
C VAL A 19 10.90 5.28 9.32
N ASP A 20 9.74 5.60 9.91
CA ASP A 20 8.98 4.65 10.74
C ASP A 20 8.54 3.44 9.90
N ASN A 21 7.99 3.68 8.70
CA ASN A 21 7.61 2.62 7.77
C ASN A 21 8.81 1.76 7.31
N ILE A 22 9.96 2.40 7.07
CA ILE A 22 11.19 1.69 6.68
C ILE A 22 11.63 0.75 7.81
N ILE A 23 11.65 1.24 9.05
CA ILE A 23 12.05 0.44 10.23
C ILE A 23 11.10 -0.74 10.44
N VAL A 24 9.78 -0.51 10.35
CA VAL A 24 8.80 -1.59 10.51
C VAL A 24 8.97 -2.65 9.41
N ALA A 25 9.16 -2.24 8.15
CA ALA A 25 9.40 -3.16 7.05
C ALA A 25 10.68 -4.00 7.26
N GLN A 26 11.78 -3.36 7.67
CA GLN A 26 13.04 -4.03 7.98
C GLN A 26 12.88 -5.05 9.10
N GLU A 27 12.18 -4.71 10.18
CA GLU A 27 11.97 -5.66 11.28
C GLU A 27 11.08 -6.84 10.93
N VAL A 28 10.04 -6.62 10.13
CA VAL A 28 9.21 -7.73 9.64
C VAL A 28 10.04 -8.67 8.77
N LEU A 29 10.88 -8.16 7.87
CA LEU A 29 11.76 -8.99 7.04
C LEU A 29 12.88 -9.67 7.85
N HIS A 30 13.39 -9.00 8.87
CA HIS A 30 14.32 -9.58 9.82
C HIS A 30 13.69 -10.80 10.54
N LYS A 31 12.44 -10.66 10.99
CA LYS A 31 11.66 -11.78 11.55
C LYS A 31 11.52 -12.93 10.55
N PHE A 32 11.25 -12.64 9.27
CA PHE A 32 11.09 -13.67 8.24
C PHE A 32 12.33 -14.53 8.14
N ARG A 33 13.50 -13.91 8.03
CA ARG A 33 14.79 -14.61 7.93
C ARG A 33 15.05 -15.53 9.13
N ASN A 34 14.73 -15.06 10.33
CA ASN A 34 15.01 -15.79 11.57
C ASN A 34 13.92 -16.82 11.94
N SER A 35 12.88 -16.97 11.11
CA SER A 35 11.77 -17.89 11.38
C SER A 35 12.15 -19.34 11.06
N LYS A 36 12.14 -20.19 12.10
CA LYS A 36 12.42 -21.63 12.01
C LYS A 36 11.21 -22.52 12.38
N GLY A 37 10.06 -21.91 12.64
CA GLY A 37 8.85 -22.61 13.08
C GLY A 37 8.02 -23.17 11.93
N LYS A 38 6.86 -23.77 12.25
CA LYS A 38 5.91 -24.28 11.23
C LYS A 38 5.16 -23.19 10.46
N LYS A 39 5.13 -21.96 10.99
CA LYS A 39 4.41 -20.82 10.38
C LYS A 39 5.36 -20.03 9.49
N GLY A 40 5.15 -20.10 8.19
CA GLY A 40 5.79 -19.21 7.22
C GLY A 40 5.10 -17.85 7.16
N PHE A 41 5.71 -16.90 6.46
CA PHE A 41 5.19 -15.55 6.24
C PHE A 41 5.37 -15.09 4.80
N ILE A 42 4.52 -14.17 4.34
CA ILE A 42 4.56 -13.56 3.01
C ILE A 42 4.63 -12.05 3.19
N ALA A 43 5.49 -11.42 2.40
CA ALA A 43 5.55 -10.00 2.19
C ALA A 43 5.39 -9.74 0.69
N TRP A 44 4.38 -8.97 0.31
CA TRP A 44 4.11 -8.61 -1.08
C TRP A 44 4.27 -7.12 -1.25
N LYS A 45 5.39 -6.72 -1.87
CA LYS A 45 5.61 -5.36 -2.32
C LYS A 45 4.91 -5.17 -3.66
N ILE A 46 3.99 -4.23 -3.72
CA ILE A 46 3.14 -3.96 -4.87
C ILE A 46 3.52 -2.61 -5.47
N ASP A 47 3.72 -2.60 -6.78
CA ASP A 47 3.94 -1.39 -7.58
C ASP A 47 2.67 -1.08 -8.37
N LEU A 48 2.13 0.13 -8.21
CA LEU A 48 0.96 0.59 -8.96
C LEU A 48 1.41 1.35 -10.22
N SER A 49 0.91 0.93 -11.38
CA SER A 49 1.25 1.54 -12.65
C SER A 49 0.59 2.91 -12.79
N LYS A 50 1.39 3.99 -12.90
CA LYS A 50 0.90 5.37 -13.11
C LYS A 50 -0.21 5.75 -12.11
N ALA A 51 0.05 5.54 -10.82
CA ALA A 51 -0.98 5.54 -9.80
C ALA A 51 -1.80 6.85 -9.74
N TYR A 52 -1.14 7.99 -9.91
CA TYR A 52 -1.80 9.30 -9.97
C TYR A 52 -2.65 9.49 -11.23
N ASP A 53 -2.25 8.94 -12.37
CA ASP A 53 -2.94 9.14 -13.66
C ASP A 53 -4.15 8.21 -13.84
N ARG A 54 -4.19 7.09 -13.10
CA ARG A 54 -5.21 6.05 -13.27
C ARG A 54 -6.44 6.20 -12.39
N ILE A 55 -6.34 6.95 -11.29
CA ILE A 55 -7.38 6.95 -10.28
C ILE A 55 -8.72 7.47 -10.83
N ASN A 56 -9.78 6.68 -10.68
CA ASN A 56 -11.10 6.98 -11.20
C ASN A 56 -11.71 8.20 -10.46
N TRP A 57 -12.32 9.12 -11.22
CA TRP A 57 -12.89 10.35 -10.66
C TRP A 57 -14.17 10.13 -9.86
N ASP A 58 -15.00 9.17 -10.23
CA ASP A 58 -16.22 8.86 -9.50
C ASP A 58 -15.86 8.16 -8.18
N PHE A 59 -14.82 7.30 -8.18
CA PHE A 59 -14.24 6.78 -6.94
C PHE A 59 -13.72 7.91 -6.02
N ILE A 60 -13.02 8.91 -6.54
CA ILE A 60 -12.60 10.07 -5.74
C ILE A 60 -13.82 10.80 -5.16
N TYR A 61 -14.87 11.01 -5.96
CA TYR A 61 -16.10 11.65 -5.50
C TYR A 61 -16.70 10.88 -4.32
N ASP A 62 -16.85 9.56 -4.45
CA ASP A 62 -17.43 8.69 -3.43
C ASP A 62 -16.59 8.71 -2.15
N VAL A 63 -15.26 8.60 -2.27
CA VAL A 63 -14.35 8.68 -1.12
C VAL A 63 -14.49 10.02 -0.39
N LEU A 64 -14.50 11.14 -1.11
CA LEU A 64 -14.63 12.47 -0.51
C LEU A 64 -16.00 12.66 0.15
N TRP A 65 -17.07 12.16 -0.48
CA TRP A 65 -18.42 12.20 0.06
C TRP A 65 -18.56 11.40 1.37
N GLU A 66 -17.97 10.21 1.41
CA GLU A 66 -18.02 9.31 2.56
C GLU A 66 -17.28 9.89 3.77
N ILE A 67 -16.14 10.55 3.56
CA ILE A 67 -15.41 11.22 4.66
C ILE A 67 -16.05 12.54 5.11
N GLY A 68 -17.18 12.94 4.50
CA GLY A 68 -17.99 14.08 4.91
C GLY A 68 -17.73 15.38 4.13
N ILE A 69 -16.91 15.37 3.08
CA ILE A 69 -16.75 16.53 2.19
C ILE A 69 -17.94 16.55 1.23
N ARG A 70 -18.86 17.50 1.42
CA ARG A 70 -20.15 17.56 0.69
C ARG A 70 -20.45 18.94 0.14
N GLY A 71 -21.51 19.01 -0.68
CA GLY A 71 -22.05 20.25 -1.20
C GLY A 71 -21.07 21.03 -2.08
N LYS A 72 -21.04 22.36 -1.92
CA LYS A 72 -20.25 23.26 -2.78
C LYS A 72 -18.75 22.94 -2.77
N LEU A 73 -18.19 22.56 -1.61
CA LEU A 73 -16.78 22.23 -1.51
C LEU A 73 -16.41 21.00 -2.34
N LEU A 74 -17.21 19.94 -2.28
CA LEU A 74 -17.01 18.75 -3.10
C LEU A 74 -17.07 19.09 -4.59
N VAL A 75 -18.08 19.86 -5.00
CA VAL A 75 -18.23 20.30 -6.40
C VAL A 75 -16.99 21.07 -6.86
N LEU A 76 -16.48 22.01 -6.07
CA LEU A 76 -15.29 22.79 -6.41
C LEU A 76 -14.04 21.90 -6.53
N ILE A 77 -13.83 20.97 -5.59
CA ILE A 77 -12.70 20.03 -5.65
C ILE A 77 -12.78 19.20 -6.93
N MET A 78 -13.96 18.65 -7.25
CA MET A 78 -14.14 17.85 -8.46
C MET A 78 -14.00 18.66 -9.75
N GLN A 79 -14.43 19.92 -9.77
CA GLN A 79 -14.18 20.82 -10.90
C GLN A 79 -12.68 21.05 -11.12
N CYS A 80 -11.90 21.24 -10.04
CA CYS A 80 -10.44 21.37 -10.12
C CYS A 80 -9.77 20.11 -10.69
N ILE A 81 -10.29 18.93 -10.36
CA ILE A 81 -9.76 17.65 -10.88
C ILE A 81 -10.15 17.46 -12.36
N LYS A 82 -11.43 17.65 -12.70
CA LYS A 82 -11.97 17.31 -14.03
C LYS A 82 -11.65 18.34 -15.12
N SER A 83 -11.30 19.58 -14.76
CA SER A 83 -11.04 20.67 -15.72
C SER A 83 -9.66 20.66 -16.36
N VAL A 84 -8.75 19.77 -15.92
CA VAL A 84 -7.38 19.72 -16.42
C VAL A 84 -7.36 19.35 -17.91
N ARG A 85 -6.50 20.06 -18.65
CA ARG A 85 -6.19 19.82 -20.06
C ARG A 85 -4.69 19.58 -20.20
N TYR A 86 -4.31 18.62 -21.04
CA TYR A 86 -2.93 18.27 -21.33
C TYR A 86 -2.58 18.57 -22.78
N GLN A 87 -1.30 18.86 -23.01
CA GLN A 87 -0.64 18.83 -24.32
C GLN A 87 0.67 18.08 -24.13
N ALA A 88 1.01 17.20 -25.07
CA ALA A 88 2.31 16.56 -25.10
C ALA A 88 3.24 17.34 -26.04
N ILE A 89 4.54 17.28 -25.79
CA ILE A 89 5.53 17.74 -26.77
C ILE A 89 5.96 16.50 -27.56
N LEU A 90 5.69 16.48 -28.86
CA LEU A 90 6.11 15.43 -29.78
C LEU A 90 7.05 16.05 -30.81
N ASN A 91 8.29 15.58 -30.87
CA ASN A 91 9.33 16.10 -31.79
C ASN A 91 9.55 17.63 -31.68
N GLY A 92 9.41 18.20 -30.48
CA GLY A 92 9.57 19.64 -30.24
C GLY A 92 8.32 20.48 -30.47
N GLU A 93 7.24 19.90 -30.99
CA GLU A 93 5.96 20.59 -31.21
C GLU A 93 4.90 20.16 -30.20
N LEU A 94 4.03 21.10 -29.82
CA LEU A 94 2.90 20.81 -28.94
C LEU A 94 1.79 20.09 -29.73
N THR A 95 1.30 18.98 -29.17
CA THR A 95 0.09 18.34 -29.68
C THR A 95 -1.15 19.22 -29.45
N GLY A 96 -2.26 18.84 -30.09
CA GLY A 96 -3.58 19.34 -29.71
C GLY A 96 -3.88 19.11 -28.21
N ARG A 97 -4.73 19.98 -27.64
CA ARG A 97 -5.21 19.82 -26.26
C ARG A 97 -6.11 18.60 -26.16
N PHE A 98 -5.88 17.77 -25.15
CA PHE A 98 -6.76 16.65 -24.80
C PHE A 98 -7.10 16.68 -23.30
N SER A 99 -8.18 15.99 -22.94
CA SER A 99 -8.58 15.81 -21.55
C SER A 99 -8.32 14.39 -21.09
N PRO A 100 -7.85 14.21 -19.85
CA PRO A 100 -7.93 12.92 -19.20
C PRO A 100 -9.39 12.58 -18.84
N ASN A 101 -9.67 11.29 -18.66
CA ASN A 101 -10.93 10.79 -18.10
C ASN A 101 -10.77 10.23 -16.68
N ALA A 102 -9.53 10.19 -16.18
CA ALA A 102 -9.15 9.71 -14.86
C ALA A 102 -7.85 10.39 -14.44
N GLY A 103 -7.50 10.23 -13.17
CA GLY A 103 -6.25 10.70 -12.61
C GLY A 103 -6.34 12.07 -11.95
N ILE A 104 -5.31 12.41 -11.21
CA ILE A 104 -5.18 13.67 -10.47
C ILE A 104 -3.80 14.27 -10.74
N ARG A 105 -3.75 15.59 -10.82
CA ARG A 105 -2.55 16.30 -11.26
C ARG A 105 -1.45 16.28 -10.19
N GLN A 106 -0.31 15.66 -10.51
CA GLN A 106 0.90 15.81 -9.69
C GLN A 106 1.38 17.27 -9.68
N GLY A 107 1.84 17.73 -8.52
CA GLY A 107 2.24 19.13 -8.30
C GLY A 107 1.09 20.06 -7.88
N ASN A 108 -0.17 19.60 -7.88
CA ASN A 108 -1.25 20.32 -7.20
C ASN A 108 -1.18 20.03 -5.68
N PRO A 109 -1.23 21.05 -4.80
CA PRO A 109 -1.16 20.87 -3.35
C PRO A 109 -2.23 19.92 -2.76
N LEU A 110 -3.41 19.81 -3.38
CA LEU A 110 -4.49 18.95 -2.89
C LEU A 110 -4.33 17.49 -3.32
N SER A 111 -3.71 17.24 -4.46
CA SER A 111 -3.68 15.90 -5.07
C SER A 111 -3.05 14.82 -4.18
N PRO A 112 -1.92 15.06 -3.48
CA PRO A 112 -1.37 14.07 -2.55
C PRO A 112 -2.34 13.66 -1.44
N TYR A 113 -3.10 14.60 -0.88
CA TYR A 113 -4.07 14.31 0.18
C TYR A 113 -5.26 13.50 -0.32
N ILE A 114 -5.80 13.87 -1.49
CA ILE A 114 -6.90 13.15 -2.12
C ILE A 114 -6.45 11.73 -2.48
N PHE A 115 -5.22 11.59 -2.99
CA PHE A 115 -4.64 10.28 -3.29
C PHE A 115 -4.56 9.40 -2.04
N VAL A 116 -3.99 9.92 -0.95
CA VAL A 116 -3.87 9.20 0.32
C VAL A 116 -5.23 8.76 0.86
N LEU A 117 -6.26 9.62 0.79
CA LEU A 117 -7.62 9.26 1.18
C LEU A 117 -8.21 8.13 0.35
N CYS A 118 -7.89 8.09 -0.94
CA CYS A 118 -8.32 7.01 -1.82
C CYS A 118 -7.60 5.70 -1.50
N MET A 119 -6.28 5.76 -1.29
CA MET A 119 -5.48 4.60 -0.89
C MET A 119 -5.94 4.02 0.45
N GLU A 120 -6.46 4.86 1.35
CA GLU A 120 -6.98 4.44 2.65
C GLU A 120 -8.15 3.45 2.53
N LYS A 121 -8.91 3.47 1.43
CA LYS A 121 -9.95 2.45 1.19
C LYS A 121 -9.40 1.04 1.13
N HIS A 122 -8.19 0.86 0.60
CA HIS A 122 -7.55 -0.44 0.60
C HIS A 122 -7.19 -0.90 2.03
N SER A 123 -6.74 0.03 2.87
CA SER A 123 -6.46 -0.21 4.30
C SER A 123 -7.74 -0.65 5.02
N HIS A 124 -8.87 0.02 4.79
CA HIS A 124 -10.16 -0.36 5.37
C HIS A 124 -10.62 -1.77 4.99
N ILE A 125 -10.49 -2.16 3.71
CA ILE A 125 -10.80 -3.53 3.25
C ILE A 125 -9.96 -4.56 4.03
N ILE A 126 -8.67 -4.28 4.21
CA ILE A 126 -7.77 -5.18 4.96
C ILE A 126 -8.17 -5.23 6.44
N ILE A 127 -8.46 -4.09 7.05
CA ILE A 127 -8.84 -3.97 8.46
C ILE A 127 -10.14 -4.74 8.74
N GLU A 128 -11.12 -4.70 7.85
CA GLU A 128 -12.34 -5.49 7.97
C GLU A 128 -12.05 -7.01 8.01
N HIS A 129 -11.11 -7.47 7.18
CA HIS A 129 -10.66 -8.86 7.23
C HIS A 129 -9.86 -9.22 8.49
N ILE A 130 -9.13 -8.27 9.07
CA ILE A 130 -8.46 -8.45 10.37
C ILE A 130 -9.50 -8.59 11.49
N SER A 131 -10.47 -7.68 11.53
CA SER A 131 -11.53 -7.67 12.56
C SER A 131 -12.39 -8.94 12.51
N SER A 132 -12.62 -9.50 11.32
CA SER A 132 -13.31 -10.80 11.15
C SER A 132 -12.43 -12.03 11.40
N GLY A 133 -11.14 -11.85 11.71
CA GLY A 133 -10.19 -12.95 11.96
C GLY A 133 -9.78 -13.73 10.70
N THR A 134 -10.18 -13.28 9.51
CA THR A 134 -9.83 -13.93 8.24
C THR A 134 -8.44 -13.51 7.75
N TRP A 135 -7.99 -12.30 8.12
CA TRP A 135 -6.62 -11.81 7.94
C TRP A 135 -5.72 -12.20 9.10
N LYS A 136 -4.67 -12.98 8.83
CA LYS A 136 -3.63 -13.33 9.80
C LYS A 136 -2.40 -12.42 9.61
N PRO A 137 -2.31 -11.32 10.36
CA PRO A 137 -1.18 -10.40 10.29
C PRO A 137 0.11 -11.01 10.87
N VAL A 138 1.25 -10.37 10.61
CA VAL A 138 2.54 -10.74 11.17
C VAL A 138 2.76 -10.03 12.50
N MET A 139 3.04 -10.78 13.56
CA MET A 139 3.49 -10.21 14.84
C MET A 139 4.99 -10.38 14.98
N VAL A 140 5.78 -9.30 15.04
CA VAL A 140 7.25 -9.38 15.15
C VAL A 140 7.67 -9.99 16.49
N ALA A 141 7.07 -9.55 17.59
CA ALA A 141 7.26 -10.08 18.94
C ALA A 141 5.98 -10.72 19.50
N ARG A 142 6.08 -11.57 20.54
CA ARG A 142 4.92 -12.29 21.12
C ARG A 142 3.80 -11.37 21.59
N ASN A 143 4.15 -10.18 22.11
CA ASN A 143 3.21 -9.15 22.56
C ASN A 143 3.37 -7.86 21.73
N GLY A 144 3.92 -7.98 20.52
CA GLY A 144 4.10 -6.85 19.61
C GLY A 144 2.83 -6.59 18.80
N PRO A 145 2.77 -5.44 18.09
CA PRO A 145 1.65 -5.14 17.22
C PRO A 145 1.54 -6.15 16.09
N ALA A 146 0.29 -6.35 15.65
CA ALA A 146 -0.04 -7.10 14.46
C ALA A 146 0.15 -6.20 13.22
N ILE A 147 1.10 -6.56 12.35
CA ILE A 147 1.42 -5.81 11.14
C ILE A 147 0.82 -6.53 9.93
N SER A 148 -0.08 -5.86 9.22
CA SER A 148 -0.77 -6.38 8.04
C SER A 148 -0.38 -5.69 6.74
N HIS A 149 -0.08 -4.40 6.79
CA HIS A 149 0.31 -3.61 5.63
C HIS A 149 1.09 -2.36 6.03
N LEU A 150 1.85 -1.82 5.09
CA LEU A 150 2.51 -0.53 5.16
C LEU A 150 2.28 0.19 3.83
N PHE A 151 1.65 1.35 3.88
CA PHE A 151 1.42 2.19 2.71
C PHE A 151 2.18 3.50 2.83
N PHE A 152 2.76 3.90 1.70
CA PHE A 152 3.28 5.24 1.51
C PHE A 152 2.91 5.72 0.12
N ALA A 153 1.79 6.44 0.01
CA ALA A 153 1.19 6.79 -1.28
C ALA A 153 0.99 5.53 -2.15
N ASP A 154 1.72 5.41 -3.26
CA ASP A 154 1.65 4.32 -4.23
C ASP A 154 2.61 3.16 -3.96
N ASP A 155 3.54 3.31 -3.01
CA ASP A 155 4.39 2.23 -2.50
C ASP A 155 3.64 1.41 -1.45
N LEU A 156 3.25 0.17 -1.78
CA LEU A 156 2.48 -0.70 -0.89
C LEU A 156 3.26 -1.96 -0.52
N ILE A 157 3.21 -2.35 0.75
CA ILE A 157 3.66 -3.67 1.20
C ILE A 157 2.56 -4.32 2.04
N LEU A 158 2.20 -5.56 1.69
CA LEU A 158 1.24 -6.38 2.43
C LEU A 158 1.97 -7.52 3.14
N PHE A 159 1.60 -7.82 4.39
CA PHE A 159 2.22 -8.84 5.24
C PHE A 159 1.20 -9.80 5.85
N ARG A 160 1.46 -11.11 5.74
CA ARG A 160 0.60 -12.18 6.30
C ARG A 160 1.35 -13.46 6.65
N GLU A 161 0.67 -14.35 7.36
CA GLU A 161 1.03 -15.78 7.44
C GLU A 161 1.01 -16.44 6.05
N ALA A 162 2.00 -17.30 5.75
CA ALA A 162 2.12 -17.98 4.48
C ALA A 162 1.16 -19.16 4.36
N SER A 163 0.14 -19.00 3.52
CA SER A 163 -0.70 -20.10 3.03
C SER A 163 -1.42 -19.69 1.74
N ILE A 164 -1.90 -20.67 0.99
CA ILE A 164 -2.70 -20.46 -0.22
C ILE A 164 -3.95 -19.62 0.07
N HIS A 165 -4.63 -19.89 1.19
CA HIS A 165 -5.83 -19.15 1.56
C HIS A 165 -5.54 -17.68 1.84
N GLN A 166 -4.45 -17.38 2.57
CA GLN A 166 -4.06 -16.00 2.87
C GLN A 166 -3.64 -15.25 1.59
N ALA A 167 -2.95 -15.90 0.65
CA ALA A 167 -2.58 -15.30 -0.64
C ALA A 167 -3.79 -14.98 -1.51
N LYS A 168 -4.78 -15.89 -1.59
CA LYS A 168 -6.04 -15.64 -2.29
C LYS A 168 -6.76 -14.42 -1.70
N LEU A 169 -6.79 -14.31 -0.36
CA LEU A 169 -7.43 -13.18 0.29
C LEU A 169 -6.66 -11.86 0.06
N MET A 170 -5.31 -11.88 0.04
CA MET A 170 -4.51 -10.69 -0.34
C MET A 170 -4.85 -10.24 -1.75
N LYS A 171 -4.86 -11.17 -2.72
CA LYS A 171 -5.19 -10.87 -4.11
C LYS A 171 -6.62 -10.34 -4.25
N HIS A 172 -7.58 -10.95 -3.56
CA HIS A 172 -8.97 -10.50 -3.58
C HIS A 172 -9.14 -9.07 -3.06
N CYS A 173 -8.54 -8.74 -1.92
CA CYS A 173 -8.60 -7.38 -1.36
C CYS A 173 -8.00 -6.35 -2.33
N LEU A 174 -6.90 -6.70 -2.99
CA LEU A 174 -6.24 -5.85 -3.96
C LEU A 174 -7.10 -5.67 -5.23
N ASP A 175 -7.70 -6.75 -5.73
CA ASP A 175 -8.56 -6.72 -6.90
C ASP A 175 -9.83 -5.91 -6.67
N LEU A 176 -10.45 -6.03 -5.49
CA LEU A 176 -11.60 -5.23 -5.09
C LEU A 176 -11.25 -3.73 -5.10
N PHE A 177 -10.11 -3.37 -4.50
CA PHE A 177 -9.62 -1.99 -4.48
C PHE A 177 -9.30 -1.48 -5.89
N CYS A 178 -8.56 -2.25 -6.70
CA CYS A 178 -8.21 -1.89 -8.07
C CYS A 178 -9.45 -1.73 -8.96
N GLY A 179 -10.44 -2.63 -8.82
CA GLY A 179 -11.70 -2.56 -9.54
C GLY A 179 -12.51 -1.30 -9.23
N ALA A 180 -12.56 -0.88 -7.95
CA ALA A 180 -13.26 0.34 -7.55
C ALA A 180 -12.49 1.61 -7.91
N SER A 181 -11.18 1.62 -7.68
CA SER A 181 -10.34 2.83 -7.83
C SER A 181 -9.84 3.08 -9.25
N GLY A 182 -9.92 2.09 -10.15
CA GLY A 182 -9.26 2.11 -11.46
C GLY A 182 -7.74 1.91 -11.40
N GLN A 183 -7.17 1.64 -10.21
CA GLN A 183 -5.74 1.34 -10.07
C GLN A 183 -5.37 0.04 -10.79
N GLN A 184 -4.14 -0.02 -11.26
CA GLN A 184 -3.61 -1.21 -11.93
C GLN A 184 -2.24 -1.59 -11.36
N VAL A 185 -2.09 -2.86 -11.01
CA VAL A 185 -0.84 -3.42 -10.52
C VAL A 185 0.14 -3.64 -11.66
N SER A 186 1.38 -3.21 -11.47
CA SER A 186 2.52 -3.56 -12.32
C SER A 186 3.18 -4.83 -11.80
N PHE A 187 2.62 -6.01 -12.13
CA PHE A 187 3.08 -7.30 -11.62
C PHE A 187 4.58 -7.58 -11.86
N GLU A 188 5.13 -7.10 -12.98
CA GLU A 188 6.55 -7.23 -13.31
C GLU A 188 7.47 -6.40 -12.40
N LYS A 189 6.95 -5.35 -11.76
CA LYS A 189 7.67 -4.48 -10.81
C LYS A 189 7.37 -4.84 -9.36
N SER A 190 6.22 -5.46 -9.11
CA SER A 190 5.86 -6.05 -7.82
C SER A 190 6.75 -7.25 -7.48
N ARG A 191 6.90 -7.54 -6.19
CA ARG A 191 7.80 -8.59 -5.68
C ARG A 191 7.18 -9.30 -4.48
N ILE A 192 7.32 -10.61 -4.43
CA ILE A 192 6.88 -11.43 -3.30
C ILE A 192 8.09 -12.06 -2.62
N CYS A 193 8.21 -11.85 -1.32
CA CYS A 193 9.19 -12.50 -0.47
C CYS A 193 8.44 -13.42 0.51
N CYS A 194 8.84 -14.67 0.59
CA CYS A 194 8.36 -15.60 1.62
C CYS A 194 9.48 -15.85 2.64
N SER A 195 9.11 -16.16 3.88
CA SER A 195 10.11 -16.57 4.87
C SER A 195 10.71 -17.95 4.54
N PRO A 196 11.98 -18.24 4.89
CA PRO A 196 12.67 -19.47 4.49
C PRO A 196 12.03 -20.77 4.97
N ASN A 197 11.23 -20.72 6.04
CA ASN A 197 10.48 -21.85 6.58
C ASN A 197 9.12 -22.09 5.88
N THR A 198 8.88 -21.46 4.73
CA THR A 198 7.71 -21.71 3.88
C THR A 198 8.04 -22.78 2.84
N GLU A 199 7.18 -23.78 2.69
CA GLU A 199 7.38 -24.87 1.74
C GLU A 199 7.48 -24.35 0.28
N PRO A 200 8.42 -24.83 -0.54
CA PRO A 200 8.59 -24.37 -1.93
C PRO A 200 7.34 -24.51 -2.82
N GLY A 201 6.53 -25.56 -2.63
CA GLY A 201 5.27 -25.70 -3.36
C GLY A 201 4.25 -24.61 -2.99
N ILE A 202 4.23 -24.20 -1.72
CA ILE A 202 3.38 -23.12 -1.22
C ILE A 202 3.88 -21.77 -1.75
N THR A 203 5.18 -21.49 -1.72
CA THR A 203 5.74 -20.23 -2.25
C THR A 203 5.45 -20.05 -3.74
N ALA A 204 5.64 -21.10 -4.55
CA ALA A 204 5.29 -21.09 -5.97
C ALA A 204 3.80 -20.83 -6.20
N SER A 205 2.93 -21.46 -5.41
CA SER A 205 1.48 -21.25 -5.48
C SER A 205 1.09 -19.81 -5.12
N ILE A 206 1.69 -19.24 -4.08
CA ILE A 206 1.48 -17.85 -3.67
C ILE A 206 1.86 -16.89 -4.80
N ALA A 207 3.02 -17.09 -5.41
CA ALA A 207 3.51 -16.26 -6.50
C ALA A 207 2.58 -16.27 -7.70
N ASN A 208 2.09 -17.46 -8.08
CA ASN A 208 1.13 -17.63 -9.16
C ASN A 208 -0.21 -16.93 -8.85
N ILE A 209 -0.78 -17.16 -7.66
CA ILE A 209 -2.05 -16.53 -7.23
C ILE A 209 -1.96 -15.00 -7.25
N CYS A 210 -0.86 -14.46 -6.73
CA CYS A 210 -0.65 -13.02 -6.66
C CYS A 210 -0.13 -12.43 -7.98
N GLY A 211 0.27 -13.25 -8.95
CA GLY A 211 0.80 -12.85 -10.25
C GLY A 211 2.15 -12.12 -10.22
N SER A 212 2.85 -12.09 -9.07
CA SER A 212 4.12 -11.36 -8.93
C SER A 212 5.30 -12.32 -8.73
N PRO A 213 6.49 -12.00 -9.26
CA PRO A 213 7.66 -12.87 -9.14
C PRO A 213 8.14 -13.01 -7.69
N LEU A 214 8.63 -14.22 -7.36
CA LEU A 214 9.32 -14.49 -6.11
C LEU A 214 10.69 -13.83 -6.10
N THR A 215 11.11 -13.41 -4.90
CA THR A 215 12.43 -12.88 -4.64
C THR A 215 12.85 -13.21 -3.21
N ASP A 216 14.16 -13.34 -2.98
CA ASP A 216 14.73 -13.50 -1.64
C ASP A 216 14.82 -12.15 -0.89
N CYS A 217 14.71 -11.04 -1.62
CA CYS A 217 14.76 -9.68 -1.06
C CYS A 217 13.79 -8.74 -1.78
N LEU A 218 13.06 -7.91 -1.03
CA LEU A 218 12.12 -6.91 -1.58
C LEU A 218 12.82 -5.69 -2.21
N GLY A 219 14.15 -5.64 -2.17
CA GLY A 219 14.95 -4.55 -2.74
C GLY A 219 14.81 -3.24 -1.96
N ASN A 220 14.79 -2.11 -2.66
CA ASN A 220 14.64 -0.80 -2.03
C ASN A 220 13.18 -0.52 -1.71
N TYR A 221 12.92 0.12 -0.58
CA TYR A 221 11.63 0.70 -0.21
C TYR A 221 11.87 2.13 0.24
N LEU A 222 11.19 3.08 -0.39
CA LEU A 222 11.30 4.51 -0.08
C LEU A 222 12.75 5.03 -0.15
N GLY A 223 13.50 4.55 -1.15
CA GLY A 223 14.89 4.93 -1.39
C GLY A 223 15.93 4.23 -0.50
N VAL A 224 15.49 3.41 0.46
CA VAL A 224 16.38 2.68 1.36
C VAL A 224 16.35 1.19 1.02
N PRO A 225 17.52 0.53 0.85
CA PRO A 225 17.57 -0.91 0.72
C PRO A 225 16.95 -1.58 1.95
N LEU A 226 16.00 -2.48 1.73
CA LEU A 226 15.48 -3.37 2.76
C LEU A 226 16.52 -4.47 3.02
N ILE A 227 17.66 -4.06 3.57
CA ILE A 227 18.65 -4.98 4.10
C ILE A 227 18.04 -5.60 5.35
N GLN A 228 18.12 -6.92 5.46
CA GLN A 228 17.64 -7.67 6.62
C GLN A 228 18.59 -7.47 7.82
N LEU A 229 18.86 -6.23 8.25
CA LEU A 229 19.73 -5.95 9.39
C LEU A 229 18.94 -6.02 10.70
N GLU A 230 19.60 -6.45 11.78
CA GLU A 230 19.07 -6.29 13.14
C GLU A 230 19.14 -4.81 13.53
N LEU A 231 18.00 -4.19 13.83
CA LEU A 231 18.00 -2.86 14.42
C LEU A 231 18.05 -2.97 15.95
N PRO A 232 18.70 -2.01 16.65
CA PRO A 232 18.72 -1.98 18.11
C PRO A 232 17.30 -1.98 18.69
N ARG A 233 17.01 -2.91 19.64
CA ARG A 233 15.66 -3.11 20.25
C ARG A 233 15.00 -1.83 20.78
N ILE A 234 15.79 -0.84 21.18
CA ILE A 234 15.33 0.46 21.71
C ILE A 234 14.59 1.28 20.64
N LEU A 235 15.02 1.21 19.37
CA LEU A 235 14.36 1.91 18.26
C LEU A 235 13.04 1.24 17.87
N THR A 236 12.97 -0.09 17.97
CA THR A 236 11.81 -0.87 17.53
C THR A 236 10.60 -0.77 18.47
N LEU A 237 10.80 -0.73 19.79
CA LEU A 237 9.69 -0.74 20.76
C LEU A 237 8.88 0.56 20.76
N GLY A 238 9.50 1.72 20.57
CA GLY A 238 8.82 3.03 20.52
C GLY A 238 8.11 3.34 19.20
N LEU A 239 8.46 2.66 18.11
CA LEU A 239 7.85 2.82 16.79
C LEU A 239 6.73 1.82 16.53
N LEU A 240 6.91 0.58 17.00
CA LEU A 240 5.89 -0.45 16.92
C LEU A 240 4.63 -0.07 17.71
N THR A 241 4.76 0.66 18.83
CA THR A 241 3.62 1.18 19.59
C THR A 241 2.83 2.25 18.83
N LYS A 242 3.46 3.06 17.96
CA LYS A 242 2.77 4.07 17.12
C LYS A 242 1.91 3.43 16.01
N CYS A 243 2.29 2.26 15.51
CA CYS A 243 1.49 1.52 14.52
C CYS A 243 0.26 0.81 15.14
N SER A 244 0.15 0.79 16.47
CA SER A 244 -0.94 0.13 17.21
C SER A 244 -1.73 1.05 18.14
N ALA A 245 -1.37 2.33 18.24
CA ALA A 245 -2.06 3.31 19.08
C ALA A 245 -3.02 4.15 18.24
N ASP A 246 -4.22 3.60 18.01
CA ASP A 246 -5.55 4.17 18.29
C ASP A 246 -6.64 3.30 17.62
#